data_AF-A0A946S8L4-F1
#
_entry.id   AF-A0A946S8L4-F1
#
_cell.length_a   1.000
_cell.length_b   1.000
_cell.length_c   1.000
_cell.angle_alpha   90.00
_cell.angle_beta   90.00
_cell.angle_gamma   90.00
#
_symmetry.space_group_name_H-M   'P 1'
#
loop_
_entity.id
_entity.type
_entity.pdbx_description
1 polymer ?
#
loop_
_entity_poly.entity_id
_entity_poly.type
_entity_poly.pdbx_seq_one_letter_code
_entity_poly.pdbx_strand_id
1 'polypeptide(L)'
;MGIVLAIKYVKVVEKTNDDVLRRVGKHYPKRDTRGLSKNKIAEHEAVINCLHELLGSKDWWIEHEESGKPVLFISGVRGNLSISISHVIDQVNNTKSIAHAAVILLKDTTQESSRIGVDLVIQGDPRLERIAGRVMRKEEVESGRLEEVWACKEAMFKAFGPGLDFVKDLKVDFISKDLLEGLGRKWEVRRKGNTVVVLGPV
;
A
#
# COMPACT_ATOMS: atom_id res chain seq x y z
N MET A 1 -18.34 -5.18 9.71
CA MET A 1 -17.46 -4.10 9.20
C MET A 1 -16.65 -4.66 8.06
N GLY A 2 -16.61 -4.03 6.89
CA GLY A 2 -15.92 -4.55 5.71
C GLY A 2 -14.78 -3.64 5.29
N ILE A 3 -13.60 -4.22 5.04
CA ILE A 3 -12.52 -3.51 4.36
C ILE A 3 -12.91 -3.34 2.89
N VAL A 4 -12.83 -2.12 2.38
CA VAL A 4 -12.97 -1.83 0.94
C VAL A 4 -11.59 -1.58 0.34
N LEU A 5 -11.36 -2.10 -0.86
CA LEU A 5 -10.07 -2.06 -1.56
C LEU A 5 -10.24 -1.45 -2.95
N ALA A 6 -9.34 -0.55 -3.33
CA ALA A 6 -9.12 -0.15 -4.71
C ALA A 6 -7.66 -0.38 -5.12
N ILE A 7 -7.47 -0.88 -6.35
CA ILE A 7 -6.15 -1.06 -6.98
C ILE A 7 -6.16 -0.33 -8.32
N LYS A 8 -5.24 0.61 -8.48
CA LYS A 8 -5.08 1.42 -9.69
C LYS A 8 -3.63 1.44 -10.16
N TYR A 9 -3.45 1.85 -11.40
CA TYR A 9 -2.13 2.09 -11.96
C TYR A 9 -2.14 3.32 -12.86
N VAL A 10 -0.98 3.93 -13.01
CA VAL A 10 -0.74 5.08 -13.89
C VAL A 10 0.58 4.88 -14.60
N LYS A 11 0.66 5.24 -15.88
CA LYS A 11 1.92 5.23 -16.62
C LYS A 11 2.79 6.38 -16.14
N VAL A 12 4.05 6.11 -15.83
CA VAL A 12 5.02 7.17 -15.54
C VAL A 12 5.31 7.91 -16.84
N VAL A 13 5.02 9.21 -16.86
CA VAL A 13 5.29 10.08 -18.01
C VAL A 13 6.59 10.85 -17.82
N GLU A 14 7.26 11.19 -18.92
CA GLU A 14 8.50 11.97 -18.86
C GLU A 14 8.27 13.41 -18.41
N LYS A 15 7.17 14.01 -18.85
CA LYS A 15 6.75 15.36 -18.46
C LYS A 15 5.36 15.30 -17.83
N THR A 16 5.28 15.73 -16.58
CA THR A 16 4.01 15.83 -15.85
C THR A 16 3.26 17.09 -16.30
N ASN A 17 1.97 16.96 -16.57
CA ASN A 17 1.10 18.11 -16.88
C ASN A 17 0.76 18.90 -15.59
N ASP A 18 0.66 20.22 -15.68
CA ASP A 18 0.26 21.12 -14.60
C ASP A 18 -1.06 20.71 -13.94
N ASP A 19 -2.00 20.11 -14.69
CA ASP A 19 -3.24 19.58 -14.13
C ASP A 19 -3.00 18.43 -13.13
N VAL A 20 -2.01 17.57 -13.40
CA VAL A 20 -1.63 16.48 -12.49
C VAL A 20 -0.96 17.06 -11.25
N LEU A 21 -0.05 18.02 -11.41
CA LEU A 21 0.61 18.69 -10.28
C LEU A 21 -0.40 19.42 -9.38
N ARG A 22 -1.38 20.12 -9.97
CA ARG A 22 -2.48 20.77 -9.24
C ARG A 22 -3.30 19.75 -8.46
N ARG A 23 -3.59 18.60 -9.08
CA ARG A 23 -4.35 17.51 -8.44
C ARG A 23 -3.58 16.88 -7.27
N VAL A 24 -2.28 16.60 -7.47
CA VAL A 24 -1.41 16.10 -6.39
C VAL A 24 -1.32 17.12 -5.26
N GLY A 25 -1.14 18.41 -5.56
CA GLY A 25 -1.05 19.47 -4.56
C GLY A 25 -2.34 19.63 -3.76
N LYS A 26 -3.50 19.47 -4.41
CA LYS A 26 -4.80 19.48 -3.73
C LYS A 26 -4.90 18.35 -2.69
N HIS A 27 -4.55 17.12 -3.07
CA HIS A 27 -4.76 15.94 -2.24
C HIS A 27 -3.60 15.62 -1.28
N TYR A 28 -2.44 16.25 -1.48
CA TYR A 28 -1.26 16.17 -0.61
C TYR A 28 -0.71 17.58 -0.32
N PRO A 29 -1.47 18.42 0.40
CA PRO A 29 -1.19 19.86 0.53
C PRO A 29 0.12 20.18 1.27
N LYS A 30 0.65 19.25 2.06
CA LYS A 30 1.93 19.39 2.78
C LYS A 30 3.15 18.92 1.97
N ARG A 31 2.98 18.48 0.73
CA ARG A 31 4.09 18.07 -0.16
C ARG A 31 4.45 19.20 -1.10
N ASP A 32 5.74 19.50 -1.24
CA ASP A 32 6.24 20.34 -2.33
C ASP A 32 6.17 19.56 -3.65
N THR A 33 5.09 19.79 -4.40
CA THR A 33 4.83 19.08 -5.65
C THR A 33 5.81 19.39 -6.77
N ARG A 34 6.49 20.53 -6.72
CA ARG A 34 7.49 20.93 -7.73
C ARG A 34 8.83 20.24 -7.52
N GLY A 35 9.13 19.85 -6.29
CA GLY A 35 10.33 19.08 -5.92
C GLY A 35 10.20 17.56 -6.08
N LEU A 36 9.01 17.04 -6.42
CA LEU A 36 8.79 15.59 -6.52
C LEU A 36 9.36 15.00 -7.82
N SER A 37 9.91 13.78 -7.73
CA SER A 37 10.29 13.01 -8.91
C SER A 37 9.06 12.55 -9.70
N LYS A 38 9.23 12.30 -11.01
CA LYS A 38 8.17 11.77 -11.88
C LYS A 38 7.53 10.47 -11.35
N ASN A 39 8.34 9.60 -10.74
CA ASN A 39 7.86 8.36 -10.13
C ASN A 39 6.96 8.67 -8.94
N LYS A 40 7.37 9.61 -8.07
CA LYS A 40 6.61 9.96 -6.88
C LYS A 40 5.28 10.63 -7.23
N ILE A 41 5.27 11.47 -8.26
CA ILE A 41 4.05 12.06 -8.82
C ILE A 41 3.10 10.95 -9.31
N ALA A 42 3.60 9.98 -10.08
CA ALA A 42 2.79 8.89 -10.60
C ALA A 42 2.23 7.98 -9.49
N GLU A 43 3.00 7.70 -8.43
CA GLU A 43 2.52 7.00 -7.24
C GLU A 43 1.36 7.75 -6.57
N HIS A 44 1.53 9.04 -6.31
CA HIS A 44 0.47 9.87 -5.74
C HIS A 44 -0.75 9.93 -6.66
N GLU A 45 -0.55 10.00 -7.96
CA GLU A 45 -1.62 10.00 -8.94
C GLU A 45 -2.43 8.68 -8.90
N ALA A 46 -1.75 7.54 -8.81
CA ALA A 46 -2.37 6.23 -8.69
C ALA A 46 -3.18 6.10 -7.38
N VAL A 47 -2.64 6.58 -6.26
CA VAL A 47 -3.35 6.61 -4.97
C VAL A 47 -4.59 7.51 -5.05
N ILE A 48 -4.49 8.68 -5.71
CA ILE A 48 -5.63 9.58 -5.92
C ILE A 48 -6.73 8.88 -6.73
N ASN A 49 -6.37 8.12 -7.76
CA ASN A 49 -7.34 7.36 -8.53
C ASN A 49 -8.02 6.26 -7.69
N CYS A 50 -7.30 5.63 -6.75
CA CYS A 50 -7.91 4.69 -5.80
C CYS A 50 -8.93 5.40 -4.89
N LEU A 51 -8.56 6.53 -4.30
CA LEU A 51 -9.43 7.24 -3.36
C LEU A 51 -10.64 7.88 -4.04
N HIS A 52 -10.52 8.36 -5.27
CA HIS A 52 -11.68 8.79 -6.04
C HIS A 52 -12.69 7.67 -6.25
N GLU A 53 -12.25 6.44 -6.51
CA GLU A 53 -13.14 5.28 -6.62
C GLU A 53 -13.80 4.95 -5.27
N LEU A 54 -13.01 4.92 -4.20
CA LEU A 54 -13.50 4.50 -2.89
C LEU A 54 -14.43 5.51 -2.21
N LEU A 55 -14.18 6.81 -2.39
CA LEU A 55 -14.90 7.87 -1.69
C LEU A 55 -16.03 8.47 -2.54
N GLY A 56 -15.95 8.40 -3.87
CA GLY A 56 -16.89 9.06 -4.79
C GLY A 56 -16.88 10.60 -4.75
N SER A 57 -16.28 11.22 -3.73
CA SER A 57 -16.09 12.66 -3.57
C SER A 57 -14.71 13.11 -4.05
N LYS A 58 -14.60 14.39 -4.42
CA LYS A 58 -13.34 15.07 -4.75
C LYS A 58 -12.81 15.96 -3.63
N ASP A 59 -13.55 16.07 -2.52
CA ASP A 59 -13.25 16.98 -1.42
C ASP A 59 -12.61 16.25 -0.24
N TRP A 60 -11.34 15.89 -0.42
CA TRP A 60 -10.55 15.15 0.56
C TRP A 60 -9.06 15.41 0.34
N TRP A 61 -8.25 15.17 1.36
CA TRP A 61 -6.80 15.17 1.25
C TRP A 61 -6.17 14.19 2.25
N ILE A 62 -4.90 13.87 2.02
CA ILE A 62 -4.09 13.03 2.89
C ILE A 62 -3.02 13.88 3.56
N GLU A 63 -2.91 13.73 4.86
CA GLU A 63 -1.75 14.14 5.64
C GLU A 63 -1.04 12.91 6.21
N HIS A 64 0.14 13.12 6.78
CA HIS A 64 0.88 12.05 7.46
C HIS A 64 1.17 12.51 8.89
N GLU A 65 0.96 11.62 9.85
CA GLU A 65 1.45 11.81 11.22
C GLU A 65 2.99 11.76 11.24
N GLU A 66 3.60 12.13 12.36
CA GLU A 66 5.07 12.09 12.53
C GLU A 66 5.64 10.68 12.31
N SER A 67 4.86 9.64 12.63
CA SER A 67 5.18 8.24 12.36
C SER A 67 5.16 7.85 10.88
N GLY A 68 4.74 8.76 10.00
CA GLY A 68 4.49 8.50 8.58
C GLY A 68 3.15 7.85 8.28
N LYS A 69 2.29 7.62 9.29
CA LYS A 69 0.96 7.03 9.09
C LYS A 69 0.04 8.00 8.34
N PRO A 70 -0.68 7.55 7.28
CA PRO A 70 -1.60 8.41 6.56
C PRO A 70 -2.86 8.73 7.37
N VAL A 71 -3.31 9.98 7.29
CA VAL A 71 -4.58 10.47 7.85
C VAL A 71 -5.40 11.04 6.72
N LEU A 72 -6.63 10.54 6.56
CA LEU A 72 -7.57 11.00 5.55
C LEU A 72 -8.47 12.08 6.14
N PHE A 73 -8.57 13.22 5.46
CA PHE A 73 -9.52 14.28 5.75
C PHE A 73 -10.56 14.32 4.63
N ILE A 74 -11.83 14.50 4.99
CA ILE A 74 -12.96 14.56 4.06
C ILE A 74 -13.81 15.76 4.44
N SER A 75 -14.10 16.64 3.48
CA SER A 75 -14.92 17.83 3.69
C SER A 75 -14.52 18.68 4.89
N GLY A 76 -13.22 18.96 4.99
CA GLY A 76 -12.68 19.85 6.01
C GLY A 76 -12.37 19.19 7.35
N VAL A 77 -12.80 17.95 7.59
CA VAL A 77 -12.66 17.28 8.90
C VAL A 77 -11.85 15.99 8.80
N ARG A 78 -11.19 15.62 9.89
CA ARG A 78 -10.51 14.33 10.00
C ARG A 78 -11.54 13.21 9.86
N GLY A 79 -11.39 12.37 8.84
CA GLY A 79 -12.34 11.30 8.56
C GLY A 79 -12.33 10.23 9.65
N ASN A 80 -13.50 9.66 9.96
CA ASN A 80 -13.62 8.51 10.88
C ASN A 80 -13.34 7.17 10.14
N LEU A 81 -12.31 7.17 9.31
CA LEU A 81 -11.93 6.04 8.46
C LEU A 81 -10.47 5.70 8.74
N SER A 82 -10.19 4.42 8.91
CA SER A 82 -8.81 3.94 8.86
C SER A 82 -8.40 3.74 7.41
N ILE A 83 -7.18 4.14 7.07
CA ILE A 83 -6.62 4.06 5.71
C ILE A 83 -5.26 3.38 5.77
N SER A 84 -4.99 2.52 4.79
CA SER A 84 -3.65 2.03 4.51
C SER A 84 -3.38 2.11 3.02
N ILE A 85 -2.15 2.47 2.65
CA ILE A 85 -1.73 2.79 1.29
C ILE A 85 -0.46 1.99 0.99
N SER A 86 -0.42 1.38 -0.20
CA SER A 86 0.80 0.87 -0.79
C SER A 86 0.92 1.31 -2.24
N HIS A 87 2.14 1.51 -2.70
CA HIS A 87 2.45 1.83 -4.07
C HIS A 87 3.82 1.27 -4.45
N VAL A 88 4.00 0.93 -5.72
CA VAL A 88 5.28 0.46 -6.26
C VAL A 88 5.43 0.91 -7.71
N ILE A 89 6.68 1.11 -8.12
CA ILE A 89 7.03 1.33 -9.53
C ILE A 89 7.42 -0.01 -10.15
N ASP A 90 6.68 -0.43 -11.16
CA ASP A 90 7.03 -1.51 -12.06
C ASP A 90 7.82 -0.98 -13.25
N GLN A 91 9.06 -1.43 -13.42
CA GLN A 91 9.90 -1.10 -14.57
C GLN A 91 9.67 -2.14 -15.67
N VAL A 92 8.63 -1.89 -16.48
CA VAL A 92 8.26 -2.77 -17.61
C VAL A 92 9.41 -2.92 -18.61
N ASN A 93 10.14 -1.83 -18.87
CA ASN A 93 11.42 -1.84 -19.58
C ASN A 93 12.20 -0.54 -19.31
N ASN A 94 13.34 -0.36 -19.98
CA ASN A 94 14.23 0.79 -19.80
C ASN A 94 13.59 2.16 -20.07
N THR A 95 12.47 2.22 -20.78
CA THR A 95 11.80 3.47 -21.17
C THR A 95 10.37 3.60 -20.63
N LYS A 96 9.82 2.54 -20.06
CA LYS A 96 8.44 2.49 -19.58
C LYS A 96 8.39 2.00 -18.15
N SER A 97 7.75 2.80 -17.30
CA SER A 97 7.44 2.40 -15.93
C SER A 97 5.96 2.64 -15.63
N ILE A 98 5.40 1.83 -14.75
CA ILE A 98 4.02 1.92 -14.31
C ILE A 98 4.03 2.06 -12.79
N ALA A 99 3.35 3.08 -12.27
CA ALA A 99 3.09 3.20 -10.84
C ALA A 99 1.81 2.44 -10.51
N HIS A 100 1.90 1.43 -9.65
CA HIS A 100 0.75 0.72 -9.10
C HIS A 100 0.47 1.24 -7.69
N ALA A 101 -0.80 1.28 -7.30
CA ALA A 101 -1.22 1.61 -5.96
C ALA A 101 -2.37 0.70 -5.50
N ALA A 102 -2.35 0.35 -4.21
CA ALA A 102 -3.45 -0.29 -3.50
C ALA A 102 -3.81 0.58 -2.29
N VAL A 103 -5.11 0.82 -2.11
CA VAL A 103 -5.63 1.56 -0.95
C VAL A 103 -6.76 0.78 -0.34
N ILE A 104 -6.71 0.62 0.98
CA ILE A 104 -7.83 0.08 1.75
C ILE A 104 -8.41 1.12 2.70
N LEU A 105 -9.72 1.08 2.88
CA LEU A 105 -10.43 1.84 3.91
C LEU A 105 -11.24 0.90 4.81
N LEU A 106 -11.27 1.21 6.10
CA LEU A 106 -12.17 0.58 7.07
C LEU A 106 -13.06 1.66 7.69
N LYS A 107 -14.37 1.44 7.61
CA LYS A 107 -15.39 2.34 8.15
C LYS A 107 -15.63 2.11 9.64
N ASP A 108 -16.10 3.16 10.32
CA ASP A 108 -16.65 3.12 11.67
C ASP A 108 -15.68 2.56 12.72
N THR A 109 -14.42 2.99 12.65
CA THR A 109 -13.39 2.45 13.53
C THR A 109 -13.37 3.17 14.88
N THR A 110 -13.48 2.40 15.96
CA THR A 110 -12.90 2.79 17.26
C THR A 110 -11.38 2.61 17.20
N GLN A 111 -10.61 3.30 18.04
CA GLN A 111 -9.13 3.27 18.00
C GLN A 111 -8.53 1.85 17.96
N GLU A 112 -9.11 0.87 18.66
CA GLU A 112 -8.63 -0.52 18.65
C GLU A 112 -8.99 -1.30 17.38
N SER A 113 -10.12 -0.98 16.74
CA SER A 113 -10.55 -1.57 15.45
C SER A 113 -9.91 -0.90 14.22
N SER A 114 -9.02 0.09 14.42
CA SER A 114 -8.46 0.93 13.34
C SER A 114 -7.23 0.36 12.63
N ARG A 115 -6.74 -0.80 13.08
CA ARG A 115 -5.47 -1.37 12.59
C ARG A 115 -5.70 -2.16 11.31
N ILE A 116 -5.45 -1.52 10.18
CA ILE A 116 -5.49 -2.14 8.86
C ILE A 116 -4.19 -1.88 8.11
N GLY A 117 -3.81 -2.83 7.26
CA GLY A 117 -2.61 -2.77 6.45
C GLY A 117 -2.86 -3.31 5.06
N VAL A 118 -2.29 -2.66 4.05
CA VAL A 118 -2.19 -3.20 2.69
C VAL A 118 -0.77 -3.04 2.19
N ASP A 119 -0.27 -4.07 1.51
CA ASP A 119 0.93 -3.94 0.70
C ASP A 119 0.78 -4.57 -0.68
N LEU A 120 1.54 -4.03 -1.63
CA LEU A 120 1.50 -4.39 -3.05
C LEU A 120 2.93 -4.61 -3.55
N VAL A 121 3.15 -5.75 -4.18
CA VAL A 121 4.44 -6.21 -4.69
C VAL A 121 4.29 -6.63 -6.16
N ILE A 122 5.32 -6.41 -6.97
CA ILE A 122 5.40 -6.89 -8.35
C ILE A 122 5.90 -8.33 -8.36
N GLN A 123 5.23 -9.20 -9.13
CA GLN A 123 5.63 -10.58 -9.33
C GLN A 123 6.98 -10.66 -10.03
N GLY A 124 7.86 -11.51 -9.51
CA GLY A 124 9.21 -11.71 -10.03
C GLY A 124 10.15 -10.53 -9.76
N ASP A 125 9.89 -9.68 -8.76
CA ASP A 125 10.81 -8.60 -8.40
C ASP A 125 12.15 -9.19 -7.89
N PRO A 126 13.27 -9.00 -8.61
CA PRO A 126 14.56 -9.59 -8.26
C PRO A 126 15.17 -8.99 -6.98
N ARG A 127 14.58 -7.94 -6.41
CA ARG A 127 14.95 -7.43 -5.09
C ARG A 127 14.55 -8.39 -3.99
N LEU A 128 13.45 -9.13 -4.15
CA LEU A 128 12.92 -10.01 -3.10
C LEU A 128 13.91 -11.11 -2.74
N GLU A 129 14.47 -11.80 -3.73
CA GLU A 129 15.48 -12.84 -3.50
C GLU A 129 16.70 -12.29 -2.74
N ARG A 130 17.12 -11.05 -3.04
CA ARG A 130 18.26 -10.39 -2.38
C ARG A 130 17.99 -9.96 -0.95
N ILE A 131 16.74 -9.73 -0.57
CA ILE A 131 16.37 -9.31 0.79
C ILE A 131 15.81 -10.45 1.62
N ALA A 132 15.34 -11.54 1.00
CA ALA A 132 14.61 -12.63 1.64
C ALA A 132 15.31 -13.14 2.90
N GLY A 133 16.60 -13.48 2.82
CA GLY A 133 17.37 -13.99 3.97
C GLY A 133 17.56 -13.00 5.13
N ARG A 134 17.21 -11.72 4.97
CA ARG A 134 17.29 -10.68 6.02
C ARG A 134 15.94 -10.34 6.64
N VAL A 135 14.83 -10.62 5.95
CA VAL A 135 13.49 -10.17 6.35
C VAL A 135 12.47 -11.30 6.45
N MET A 136 12.83 -12.50 6.01
CA MET A 136 11.99 -13.70 6.03
C MET A 136 12.69 -14.81 6.80
N ARG A 137 11.88 -15.66 7.42
CA ARG A 137 12.33 -16.91 8.05
C ARG A 137 12.61 -17.95 6.99
N LYS A 138 13.43 -18.94 7.34
CA LYS A 138 13.83 -20.00 6.42
C LYS A 138 12.62 -20.72 5.81
N GLU A 139 11.64 -21.09 6.63
CA GLU A 139 10.41 -21.76 6.19
C GLU A 139 9.55 -20.90 5.26
N GLU A 140 9.58 -19.57 5.42
CA GLU A 140 8.86 -18.64 4.54
C GLU A 140 9.55 -18.54 3.18
N VAL A 141 10.89 -18.56 3.15
CA VAL A 141 11.68 -18.57 1.90
C VAL A 141 11.49 -19.87 1.14
N GLU A 142 11.55 -21.01 1.84
CA GLU A 142 11.39 -22.35 1.26
C GLU A 142 9.99 -22.60 0.69
N SER A 143 8.99 -21.79 1.07
CA SER A 143 7.63 -21.86 0.51
C SER A 143 7.56 -21.50 -0.99
N GLY A 144 8.55 -20.76 -1.51
CA GLY A 144 8.53 -20.22 -2.88
C GLY A 144 7.51 -19.10 -3.11
N ARG A 145 6.92 -18.53 -2.05
CA ARG A 145 5.88 -17.48 -2.11
C ARG A 145 6.39 -16.13 -1.59
N LEU A 146 7.57 -15.71 -2.08
CA LEU A 146 8.30 -14.56 -1.55
C LEU A 146 7.48 -13.25 -1.64
N GLU A 147 6.77 -13.04 -2.73
CA GLU A 147 5.91 -11.87 -2.93
C GLU A 147 4.79 -11.79 -1.91
N GLU A 148 4.08 -12.91 -1.68
CA GLU A 148 3.01 -12.97 -0.69
C GLU A 148 3.54 -12.77 0.73
N VAL A 149 4.67 -13.39 1.07
CA VAL A 149 5.30 -13.22 2.39
C VAL A 149 5.72 -11.78 2.60
N TRP A 150 6.41 -11.18 1.64
CA TRP A 150 6.88 -9.80 1.75
C TRP A 150 5.72 -8.82 1.90
N ALA A 151 4.72 -8.92 1.02
CA ALA A 151 3.52 -8.09 1.08
C ALA A 151 2.78 -8.28 2.42
N CYS A 152 2.70 -9.50 2.94
CA CYS A 152 2.07 -9.77 4.24
C CYS A 152 2.82 -9.11 5.39
N LYS A 153 4.16 -9.20 5.42
CA LYS A 153 4.97 -8.56 6.47
C LYS A 153 4.87 -7.04 6.43
N GLU A 154 4.96 -6.43 5.25
CA GLU A 154 4.76 -4.99 5.08
C GLU A 154 3.35 -4.55 5.49
N ALA A 155 2.31 -5.33 5.14
CA ALA A 155 0.94 -5.07 5.58
C ALA A 155 0.80 -5.17 7.11
N MET A 156 1.40 -6.19 7.74
CA MET A 156 1.45 -6.32 9.20
C MET A 156 2.15 -5.12 9.83
N PHE A 157 3.31 -4.72 9.31
CA PHE A 157 4.06 -3.58 9.81
C PHE A 157 3.26 -2.27 9.72
N LYS A 158 2.55 -2.03 8.62
CA LYS A 158 1.67 -0.84 8.48
C LYS A 158 0.49 -0.83 9.44
N ALA A 159 -0.04 -2.00 9.77
CA ALA A 159 -1.20 -2.12 10.67
C ALA A 159 -0.80 -2.02 12.15
N PHE A 160 0.36 -2.59 12.53
CA PHE A 160 0.73 -2.82 13.93
C PHE A 160 2.05 -2.16 14.37
N GLY A 161 2.85 -1.64 13.44
CA GLY A 161 4.09 -0.93 13.74
C GLY A 161 3.87 0.50 14.28
N PRO A 162 4.95 1.23 14.58
CA PRO A 162 6.36 0.86 14.42
C PRO A 162 6.85 -0.11 15.53
N GLY A 163 8.09 -0.60 15.42
CA GLY A 163 8.77 -1.37 16.47
C GLY A 163 8.69 -2.90 16.35
N LEU A 164 8.29 -3.41 15.19
CA LEU A 164 8.24 -4.84 14.90
C LEU A 164 9.44 -5.26 14.04
N ASP A 165 10.10 -6.35 14.42
CA ASP A 165 11.16 -6.99 13.66
C ASP A 165 10.58 -7.97 12.63
N PHE A 166 10.99 -7.83 11.38
CA PHE A 166 10.48 -8.61 10.25
C PHE A 166 10.69 -10.12 10.38
N VAL A 167 11.77 -10.55 11.04
CA VAL A 167 12.10 -11.96 11.20
C VAL A 167 11.51 -12.50 12.50
N LYS A 168 11.72 -11.79 13.61
CA LYS A 168 11.35 -12.25 14.95
C LYS A 168 9.86 -12.13 15.20
N ASP A 169 9.26 -11.00 14.86
CA ASP A 169 7.88 -10.69 15.28
C ASP A 169 6.87 -11.03 14.19
N LEU A 170 7.23 -10.83 12.92
CA LEU A 170 6.29 -10.88 11.79
C LEU A 170 6.27 -12.23 11.06
N LYS A 171 5.98 -13.33 11.75
CA LYS A 171 5.82 -14.64 11.08
C LYS A 171 4.61 -14.67 10.14
N VAL A 172 4.76 -15.29 8.98
CA VAL A 172 3.70 -15.59 8.02
C VAL A 172 3.49 -17.10 7.92
N ASP A 173 2.28 -17.55 8.21
CA ASP A 173 1.82 -18.92 8.01
C ASP A 173 0.83 -19.00 6.83
N PHE A 174 0.81 -20.13 6.12
CA PHE A 174 0.00 -20.31 4.92
C PHE A 174 -1.26 -21.12 5.24
N ILE A 175 -2.43 -20.48 5.27
CA ILE A 175 -3.71 -21.19 5.46
C ILE A 175 -4.19 -21.77 4.13
N SER A 176 -4.12 -20.98 3.05
CA SER A 176 -4.50 -21.41 1.71
C SER A 176 -3.72 -20.63 0.64
N LYS A 177 -4.09 -20.81 -0.62
CA LYS A 177 -3.54 -20.04 -1.73
C LYS A 177 -3.80 -18.53 -1.56
N ASP A 178 -4.97 -18.17 -1.05
CA ASP A 178 -5.46 -16.79 -1.03
C ASP A 178 -5.59 -16.22 0.40
N LEU A 179 -5.12 -16.97 1.39
CA LEU A 179 -5.22 -16.59 2.80
C LEU A 179 -3.94 -16.96 3.56
N LEU A 180 -3.39 -15.99 4.28
CA LEU A 180 -2.23 -16.12 5.15
C LEU A 180 -2.64 -15.84 6.60
N GLU A 181 -1.81 -16.26 7.54
CA GLU A 181 -1.91 -15.90 8.95
C GLU A 181 -0.63 -15.19 9.39
N GLY A 182 -0.77 -14.16 10.23
CA GLY A 182 0.35 -13.46 10.82
C GLY A 182 -0.13 -12.62 12.00
N LEU A 183 0.64 -12.61 13.09
CA LEU A 183 0.25 -12.00 14.38
C LEU A 183 -1.11 -12.52 14.91
N GLY A 184 -1.43 -13.80 14.66
CA GLY A 184 -2.69 -14.43 15.05
C GLY A 184 -3.93 -13.89 14.31
N ARG A 185 -3.73 -13.28 13.13
CA ARG A 185 -4.78 -12.68 12.30
C ARG A 185 -4.68 -13.15 10.86
N LYS A 186 -5.82 -13.14 10.16
CA LYS A 186 -5.91 -13.53 8.75
C LYS A 186 -5.61 -12.36 7.84
N TRP A 187 -4.92 -12.65 6.74
CA TRP A 187 -4.54 -11.68 5.71
C TRP A 187 -4.93 -12.24 4.34
N GLU A 188 -5.72 -11.47 3.60
CA GLU A 188 -6.21 -11.87 2.28
C GLU A 188 -5.16 -11.54 1.21
N VAL A 189 -4.92 -12.49 0.30
CA VAL A 189 -4.05 -12.32 -0.86
C VAL A 189 -4.91 -12.13 -2.11
N ARG A 190 -4.67 -11.05 -2.85
CA ARG A 190 -5.27 -10.79 -4.17
C ARG A 190 -4.19 -10.68 -5.22
N ARG A 191 -4.40 -11.33 -6.37
CA ARG A 191 -3.49 -11.26 -7.52
C ARG A 191 -4.21 -10.59 -8.68
N LYS A 192 -3.59 -9.58 -9.29
CA LYS A 192 -4.17 -8.86 -10.44
C LYS A 192 -3.06 -8.49 -11.42
N GLY A 193 -3.10 -9.09 -12.61
CA GLY A 193 -1.99 -8.97 -13.55
C GLY A 193 -0.69 -9.47 -12.92
N ASN A 194 0.36 -8.66 -12.96
CA ASN A 194 1.66 -8.93 -12.35
C ASN A 194 1.79 -8.42 -10.91
N THR A 195 0.68 -8.09 -10.23
CA THR A 195 0.72 -7.58 -8.85
C THR A 195 0.18 -8.60 -7.86
N VAL A 196 0.85 -8.72 -6.72
CA VAL A 196 0.39 -9.41 -5.51
C VAL A 196 0.05 -8.34 -4.48
N VAL A 197 -1.17 -8.38 -3.97
CA VAL A 197 -1.66 -7.48 -2.93
C VAL A 197 -2.04 -8.30 -1.71
N VAL A 198 -1.53 -7.93 -0.54
CA VAL A 198 -1.94 -8.52 0.72
C VAL A 198 -2.59 -7.45 1.57
N LEU A 199 -3.76 -7.75 2.13
CA LEU A 199 -4.53 -6.82 2.95
C LEU A 199 -5.15 -7.50 4.16
N GLY A 200 -5.38 -6.71 5.21
CA GLY A 200 -6.02 -7.20 6.42
C GLY A 200 -5.77 -6.32 7.63
N PRO A 201 -6.03 -6.83 8.83
CA PRO A 201 -6.58 -8.15 9.12
C PRO A 201 -8.04 -8.29 8.65
N VAL A 202 -8.42 -9.49 8.16
CA VAL A 202 -9.79 -9.83 7.71
C VAL A 202 -10.49 -10.84 8.61
#